data_AF-A0A8H4IL74-F1
#
_entry.id   AF-A0A8H4IL74-F1
#
_cell.length_a   1.000
_cell.length_b   1.000
_cell.length_c   1.000
_cell.angle_alpha   90.00
_cell.angle_beta   90.00
_cell.angle_gamma   90.00
#
_symmetry.space_group_name_H-M   'P 1'
#
loop_
_entity.id
_entity.type
_entity.pdbx_description
1 polymer ?
#
loop_
_entity_poly.entity_id
_entity_poly.type
_entity_poly.pdbx_seq_one_letter_code
_entity_poly.pdbx_strand_id
1 'polypeptide(L)'
;MAQPFSFGFSGDDIDVDADVDQSSPAAAVPPAATPAQPEAALLPAQTHNVAALLKTLPDKISYATQEIESPSGKKLGLPRRELFDVRVQLMAEDDGSDPDPLAGLDESDIRTNIYEGGFKTWECSVDLAKLLLDRGPRKDLDDLCRVDHVIELGCGTAIPALVLFHYALTQSLPLYFTLADYNASVLRLVTLPNLLLTWASTLPADSPLFTPETPNPFVSSESHGDLYLTPSLVAAFQATLAEAPLTLSLVSGSWVPVESFVDLVPSAPHMNTLVLASETIYSPAALSAFADACVGLLRRVRMGKAIVAAKRVYFGVGGGVDAFKEEAAARDAVVADVENSGVEMGQGGVRRCLLEVQMM
;
A
#
# COMPACT_ATOMS: atom_id res chain seq x y z
N MET A 1 7.46 -44.47 14.77
CA MET A 1 7.58 -43.82 13.45
C MET A 1 7.42 -42.34 13.68
N ALA A 2 8.46 -41.55 13.41
CA ALA A 2 8.43 -40.11 13.55
C ALA A 2 7.64 -39.52 12.36
N GLN A 3 6.59 -38.76 12.67
CA GLN A 3 5.87 -37.94 11.70
C GLN A 3 6.83 -36.84 11.23
N PRO A 4 7.06 -36.64 9.92
CA PRO A 4 7.81 -35.50 9.44
C PRO A 4 6.99 -34.23 9.69
N PHE A 5 7.51 -33.32 10.50
CA PHE A 5 7.03 -31.95 10.57
C PHE A 5 7.41 -31.25 9.25
N SER A 6 6.41 -30.95 8.43
CA SER A 6 6.55 -30.15 7.23
C SER A 6 6.25 -28.70 7.58
N PHE A 7 7.25 -27.83 7.49
CA PHE A 7 7.05 -26.38 7.45
C PHE A 7 6.43 -26.04 6.09
N GLY A 8 5.13 -25.73 6.08
CA GLY A 8 4.48 -25.15 4.91
C GLY A 8 4.74 -23.64 4.90
N PHE A 9 5.75 -23.20 4.16
CA PHE A 9 5.99 -21.78 3.85
C PHE A 9 5.13 -21.34 2.67
N SER A 10 3.80 -21.41 2.80
CA SER A 10 2.89 -20.63 1.96
C SER A 10 2.65 -19.31 2.68
N GLY A 11 3.01 -18.18 2.07
CA GLY A 11 3.13 -16.89 2.75
C GLY A 11 1.83 -16.38 3.36
N ASP A 12 1.83 -16.20 4.70
CA ASP A 12 0.81 -15.49 5.49
C ASP A 12 0.70 -13.98 5.15
N ASP A 13 1.52 -13.51 4.21
CA ASP A 13 1.71 -12.09 3.91
C ASP A 13 0.87 -11.59 2.72
N ILE A 14 0.21 -12.51 2.01
CA ILE A 14 -0.69 -12.23 0.88
C ILE A 14 -2.04 -12.87 1.21
N ASP A 15 -3.04 -12.05 1.53
CA ASP A 15 -4.39 -12.57 1.77
C ASP A 15 -5.03 -12.95 0.44
N VAL A 16 -5.22 -14.25 0.27
CA VAL A 16 -6.12 -14.84 -0.72
C VAL A 16 -7.35 -15.32 0.04
N ASP A 17 -8.51 -14.73 -0.22
CA ASP A 17 -9.77 -15.20 0.38
C ASP A 17 -9.95 -16.70 0.06
N ALA A 18 -9.68 -17.57 1.03
CA ALA A 18 -9.96 -18.99 0.91
C ALA A 18 -11.45 -19.22 1.15
N ASP A 19 -12.13 -19.75 0.14
CA ASP A 19 -13.57 -20.05 0.15
C ASP A 19 -13.99 -20.77 1.45
N VAL A 20 -14.89 -20.15 2.21
CA VAL A 20 -15.64 -20.86 3.26
C VAL A 20 -16.60 -21.79 2.55
N ASP A 21 -16.21 -23.06 2.47
CA ASP A 21 -16.97 -24.13 1.84
C ASP A 21 -18.37 -24.23 2.48
N GLN A 22 -19.40 -24.10 1.66
CA GLN A 22 -20.81 -24.09 2.07
C GLN A 22 -21.23 -25.46 2.56
N SER A 23 -21.37 -25.62 3.88
CA SER A 23 -22.16 -26.71 4.46
C SER A 23 -23.54 -26.21 4.89
N SER A 24 -24.55 -27.01 4.54
CA SER A 24 -26.01 -26.79 4.59
C SER A 24 -26.58 -26.06 5.83
N PRO A 25 -27.73 -25.36 5.69
CA PRO A 25 -28.23 -24.43 6.70
C PRO A 25 -28.79 -25.18 7.92
N ALA A 26 -28.04 -25.18 9.02
CA ALA A 26 -28.62 -25.36 10.35
C ALA A 26 -29.26 -24.04 10.78
N ALA A 27 -30.49 -24.11 11.30
CA ALA A 27 -31.27 -22.94 11.72
C ALA A 27 -30.47 -22.05 12.69
N ALA A 28 -30.15 -20.83 12.23
CA ALA A 28 -29.45 -19.83 13.02
C ALA A 28 -30.38 -19.30 14.12
N VAL A 29 -29.97 -19.47 15.37
CA VAL A 29 -30.50 -18.74 16.52
C VAL A 29 -30.04 -17.28 16.35
N PRO A 30 -30.91 -16.26 16.51
CA PRO A 30 -30.50 -14.87 16.36
C PRO A 30 -29.41 -14.55 17.39
N PRO A 31 -28.28 -13.92 16.99
CA PRO A 31 -27.27 -13.50 17.94
C PRO A 31 -27.88 -12.48 18.89
N ALA A 32 -27.65 -12.67 20.19
CA ALA A 32 -27.96 -11.67 21.19
C ALA A 32 -27.22 -10.37 20.82
N ALA A 33 -27.93 -9.24 20.86
CA ALA A 33 -27.36 -7.94 20.58
C ALA A 33 -26.18 -7.67 21.53
N THR A 34 -24.96 -7.74 21.01
CA THR A 34 -23.77 -7.26 21.70
C THR A 34 -23.93 -5.75 21.92
N PRO A 35 -23.71 -5.22 23.13
CA PRO A 35 -23.75 -3.77 23.36
C PRO A 35 -22.75 -3.10 22.41
N ALA A 36 -23.20 -2.07 21.68
CA ALA A 36 -22.33 -1.28 20.83
C ALA A 36 -21.18 -0.71 21.68
N GLN A 37 -19.95 -1.12 21.38
CA GLN A 37 -18.77 -0.47 21.92
C GLN A 37 -18.75 0.99 21.45
N PRO A 38 -18.35 1.96 22.28
CA PRO A 38 -18.22 3.34 21.83
C PRO A 38 -17.22 3.39 20.68
N GLU A 39 -17.64 3.96 19.55
CA GLU A 39 -16.79 4.17 18.38
C GLU A 39 -15.54 4.94 18.79
N ALA A 40 -14.36 4.36 18.56
CA ALA A 40 -13.09 5.02 18.85
C ALA A 40 -12.99 6.32 18.04
N ALA A 41 -12.47 7.38 18.65
CA ALA A 41 -12.30 8.66 17.99
C ALA A 41 -11.30 8.54 16.82
N LEU A 42 -11.62 9.18 15.70
CA LEU A 42 -10.75 9.21 14.52
C LEU A 42 -9.39 9.82 14.86
N LEU A 43 -8.32 9.15 14.44
CA LEU A 43 -6.97 9.69 14.54
C LEU A 43 -6.79 10.88 13.58
N PRO A 44 -6.32 12.05 14.02
CA PRO A 44 -6.13 13.19 13.14
C PRO A 44 -4.99 12.92 12.14
N ALA A 45 -5.14 13.45 10.92
CA ALA A 45 -4.11 13.37 9.91
C ALA A 45 -2.84 14.13 10.33
N GLN A 46 -1.66 13.57 10.06
CA GLN A 46 -0.37 14.23 10.33
C GLN A 46 0.74 13.75 9.39
N THR A 47 1.69 14.63 9.10
CA THR A 47 2.91 14.31 8.34
C THR A 47 4.01 13.74 9.23
N HIS A 48 4.81 12.82 8.69
CA HIS A 48 5.92 12.21 9.41
C HIS A 48 7.28 12.64 8.88
N ASN A 49 8.25 12.80 9.80
CA ASN A 49 9.64 13.03 9.44
C ASN A 49 10.32 11.69 9.10
N VAL A 50 10.66 11.50 7.83
CA VAL A 50 11.30 10.25 7.34
C VAL A 50 12.59 9.93 8.09
N ALA A 51 13.43 10.93 8.37
CA ALA A 51 14.68 10.73 9.10
C ALA A 51 14.48 10.28 10.55
N ALA A 52 13.38 10.69 11.19
CA ALA A 52 13.00 10.21 12.52
C ALA A 52 12.50 8.76 12.46
N LEU A 53 11.67 8.41 11.48
CA LEU A 53 11.16 7.04 11.31
C LEU A 53 12.29 6.05 10.99
N LEU A 54 13.25 6.42 10.14
CA LEU A 54 14.40 5.57 9.81
C LEU A 54 15.23 5.18 11.05
N LYS A 55 15.29 6.04 12.08
CA LYS A 55 16.01 5.73 13.34
C LYS A 55 15.32 4.68 14.18
N THR A 56 14.05 4.37 13.90
CA THR A 56 13.29 3.34 14.61
C THR A 56 13.42 1.97 13.95
N LEU A 57 14.08 1.87 12.79
CA LEU A 57 14.25 0.59 12.11
C LEU A 57 15.29 -0.28 12.84
N PRO A 58 15.11 -1.62 12.83
CA PRO A 58 16.12 -2.55 13.31
C PRO A 58 17.39 -2.47 12.45
N ASP A 59 18.47 -3.06 12.93
CA ASP A 59 19.74 -3.17 12.19
C ASP A 59 19.68 -4.19 11.02
N LYS A 60 18.62 -4.99 10.96
CA LYS A 60 18.38 -6.00 9.94
C LYS A 60 16.89 -6.03 9.57
N ILE A 61 16.59 -6.11 8.28
CA ILE A 61 15.25 -6.32 7.75
C ILE A 61 15.24 -7.62 6.95
N SER A 62 14.42 -8.59 7.36
CA SER A 62 14.11 -9.76 6.53
C SER A 62 13.02 -9.42 5.50
N TYR A 63 13.19 -9.86 4.27
CA TYR A 63 12.30 -9.54 3.15
C TYR A 63 11.95 -10.76 2.29
N ALA A 64 10.79 -10.66 1.62
CA ALA A 64 10.34 -11.52 0.53
C ALA A 64 10.25 -10.70 -0.76
N THR A 65 10.50 -11.30 -1.91
CA THR A 65 10.35 -10.66 -3.23
C THR A 65 8.98 -10.97 -3.79
N GLN A 66 8.15 -9.94 -3.97
CA GLN A 66 6.91 -10.02 -4.72
C GLN A 66 7.19 -9.86 -6.22
N GLU A 67 7.00 -10.91 -7.01
CA GLU A 67 7.03 -10.79 -8.47
C GLU A 67 5.74 -10.14 -8.98
N ILE A 68 5.88 -9.09 -9.79
CA ILE A 68 4.81 -8.44 -10.55
C ILE A 68 5.04 -8.73 -12.03
N GLU A 69 4.06 -9.32 -12.68
CA GLU A 69 4.06 -9.57 -14.12
C GLU A 69 2.94 -8.76 -14.79
N SER A 70 3.32 -7.81 -15.65
CA SER A 70 2.38 -6.98 -16.40
C SER A 70 1.68 -7.79 -17.50
N PRO A 71 0.52 -7.33 -18.01
CA PRO A 71 -0.13 -7.91 -19.18
C PRO A 71 0.76 -8.04 -20.44
N SER A 72 1.70 -7.12 -20.66
CA SER A 72 2.66 -7.24 -21.77
C SER A 72 3.84 -8.18 -21.50
N GLY A 73 3.85 -8.92 -20.39
CA GLY A 73 4.92 -9.85 -19.99
C GLY A 73 6.18 -9.20 -19.37
N LYS A 74 6.17 -7.91 -19.03
CA LYS A 74 7.24 -7.29 -18.22
C LYS A 74 7.18 -7.86 -16.81
N LYS A 75 8.35 -8.13 -16.23
CA LYS A 75 8.49 -8.63 -14.86
C LYS A 75 9.27 -7.66 -14.00
N LEU A 76 8.86 -7.51 -12.75
CA LEU A 76 9.56 -6.75 -11.72
C LEU A 76 9.46 -7.47 -10.38
N GLY A 77 10.60 -7.74 -9.74
CA GLY A 77 10.66 -8.21 -8.37
C GLY A 77 10.73 -7.04 -7.40
N LEU A 78 9.75 -6.94 -6.50
CA LEU A 78 9.70 -5.91 -5.46
C LEU A 78 9.98 -6.55 -4.09
N PRO A 79 11.13 -6.27 -3.46
CA PRO A 79 11.39 -6.74 -2.10
C PRO A 79 10.50 -6.00 -1.11
N ARG A 80 9.78 -6.76 -0.29
CA ARG A 80 8.92 -6.30 0.79
C ARG A 80 9.32 -6.94 2.10
N ARG A 81 9.25 -6.18 3.18
CA ARG A 81 9.50 -6.68 4.53
C ARG A 81 8.54 -7.83 4.86
N GLU A 82 9.08 -8.86 5.48
CA GLU A 82 8.33 -10.03 5.94
C GLU A 82 7.50 -9.70 7.18
N LEU A 83 6.29 -10.26 7.27
CA LEU A 83 5.39 -9.99 8.39
C LEU A 83 5.94 -10.50 9.72
N PHE A 84 6.67 -11.62 9.71
CA PHE A 84 7.32 -12.14 10.93
C PHE A 84 8.39 -11.17 11.46
N ASP A 85 9.09 -10.45 10.58
CA ASP A 85 10.12 -9.48 10.97
C ASP A 85 9.49 -8.26 11.64
N VAL A 86 8.32 -7.83 11.15
CA VAL A 86 7.48 -6.82 11.81
C VAL A 86 7.05 -7.27 13.20
N ARG A 87 6.56 -8.51 13.34
CA ARG A 87 6.17 -9.10 14.64
C ARG A 87 7.33 -9.10 15.63
N VAL A 88 8.52 -9.53 15.19
CA VAL A 88 9.72 -9.56 16.04
C VAL A 88 10.09 -8.16 16.52
N GLN A 89 10.02 -7.13 15.66
CA GLN A 89 10.29 -5.75 16.07
C GLN A 89 9.29 -5.27 17.13
N LEU A 90 7.99 -5.47 16.91
CA LEU A 90 6.95 -5.05 17.85
C LEU A 90 7.11 -5.74 19.21
N MET A 91 7.40 -7.05 19.22
CA MET A 91 7.66 -7.79 20.46
C MET A 91 8.93 -7.31 21.19
N ALA A 92 9.93 -6.81 20.46
CA ALA A 92 11.16 -6.27 21.05
C ALA A 92 10.98 -4.84 21.59
N GLU A 93 10.06 -4.06 21.02
CA GLU A 93 9.72 -2.70 21.44
C GLU A 93 8.65 -2.66 22.54
N ASP A 94 7.91 -3.75 22.76
CA ASP A 94 6.87 -3.84 23.77
C ASP A 94 7.45 -3.68 25.19
N ASP A 95 7.05 -2.59 25.84
CA ASP A 95 7.40 -2.27 27.23
C ASP A 95 6.31 -2.66 28.23
N GLY A 96 5.24 -3.34 27.76
CA GLY A 96 4.09 -3.77 28.54
C GLY A 96 3.05 -2.68 28.79
N SER A 97 3.19 -1.51 28.16
CA SER A 97 2.21 -0.42 28.25
C SER A 97 1.04 -0.53 27.27
N ASP A 98 1.26 -1.21 26.14
CA ASP A 98 0.23 -1.46 25.12
C ASP A 98 -0.52 -2.76 25.45
N PRO A 99 -1.86 -2.73 25.61
CA PRO A 99 -2.64 -3.94 25.84
C PRO A 99 -2.72 -4.86 24.60
N ASP A 100 -2.41 -4.37 23.40
CA ASP A 100 -2.41 -5.15 22.16
C ASP A 100 -1.29 -4.72 21.18
N PRO A 101 -0.01 -5.01 21.52
CA PRO A 101 1.14 -4.59 20.72
C PRO A 101 1.22 -5.25 19.34
N LEU A 102 0.39 -6.28 19.11
CA LEU A 102 0.31 -7.02 17.85
C LEU A 102 -1.02 -6.77 17.12
N ALA A 103 -1.75 -5.72 17.48
CA ALA A 103 -2.98 -5.33 16.80
C ALA A 103 -2.78 -5.24 15.28
N GLY A 104 -3.58 -6.00 14.52
CA GLY A 104 -3.51 -6.02 13.07
C GLY A 104 -2.55 -7.05 12.46
N LEU A 105 -1.90 -7.87 13.30
CA LEU A 105 -1.08 -9.01 12.89
C LEU A 105 -1.72 -10.36 13.24
N ASP A 106 -2.95 -10.32 13.76
CA ASP A 106 -3.83 -11.44 14.03
C ASP A 106 -4.69 -11.82 12.80
N GLU A 107 -5.67 -12.71 12.97
CA GLU A 107 -6.53 -13.17 11.85
C GLU A 107 -7.47 -12.07 11.32
N SER A 108 -7.68 -10.98 12.07
CA SER A 108 -8.53 -9.86 11.64
C SER A 108 -7.71 -8.75 10.97
N ASP A 109 -7.80 -8.64 9.65
CA ASP A 109 -7.06 -7.62 8.91
C ASP A 109 -7.59 -6.19 9.13
N ILE A 110 -8.81 -6.02 9.65
CA ILE A 110 -9.45 -4.72 9.87
C ILE A 110 -10.16 -4.68 11.22
N ARG A 111 -9.90 -3.61 11.97
CA ARG A 111 -10.59 -3.18 13.20
C ARG A 111 -10.88 -1.68 13.09
N THR A 112 -12.11 -1.33 12.73
CA THR A 112 -12.49 0.04 12.38
C THR A 112 -12.07 1.08 13.42
N ASN A 113 -11.46 2.17 12.96
CA ASN A 113 -10.88 3.28 13.71
C ASN A 113 -9.70 2.93 14.65
N ILE A 114 -9.35 1.65 14.78
CA ILE A 114 -8.22 1.17 15.61
C ILE A 114 -7.06 0.73 14.71
N TYR A 115 -7.34 -0.10 13.71
CA TYR A 115 -6.40 -0.60 12.72
C TYR A 115 -7.14 -0.91 11.42
N GLU A 116 -6.90 -0.13 10.36
CA GLU A 116 -7.58 -0.31 9.07
C GLU A 116 -6.78 -1.18 8.08
N GLY A 117 -6.01 -2.15 8.57
CA GLY A 117 -5.14 -2.98 7.73
C GLY A 117 -3.79 -2.33 7.42
N GLY A 118 -3.08 -2.91 6.44
CA GLY A 118 -1.88 -2.33 5.84
C GLY A 118 -0.57 -3.10 6.05
N PHE A 119 -0.51 -4.04 7.01
CA PHE A 119 0.67 -4.90 7.16
C PHE A 119 0.78 -6.00 6.09
N LYS A 120 -0.36 -6.49 5.59
CA LYS A 120 -0.43 -7.50 4.53
C LYS A 120 -0.71 -6.87 3.17
N THR A 121 -0.32 -7.56 2.10
CA THR A 121 -0.61 -7.13 0.73
C THR A 121 -1.92 -7.73 0.26
N TRP A 122 -2.86 -6.89 -0.14
CA TRP A 122 -4.15 -7.31 -0.69
C TRP A 122 -4.05 -7.54 -2.20
N GLU A 123 -4.85 -8.44 -2.74
CA GLU A 123 -4.79 -8.84 -4.15
C GLU A 123 -5.03 -7.68 -5.13
N CYS A 124 -5.93 -6.74 -4.83
CA CYS A 124 -6.15 -5.56 -5.68
C CYS A 124 -4.89 -4.68 -5.79
N SER A 125 -4.04 -4.67 -4.76
CA SER A 125 -2.77 -3.93 -4.76
C SER A 125 -1.81 -4.51 -5.80
N VAL A 126 -1.73 -5.84 -5.91
CA VAL A 126 -0.92 -6.52 -6.93
C VAL A 126 -1.49 -6.26 -8.33
N ASP A 127 -2.80 -6.30 -8.48
CA ASP A 127 -3.46 -6.04 -9.74
C ASP A 127 -3.24 -4.61 -10.26
N LEU A 128 -3.28 -3.61 -9.37
CA LEU A 128 -2.92 -2.23 -9.71
C LEU A 128 -1.45 -2.12 -10.14
N ALA A 129 -0.54 -2.78 -9.42
CA ALA A 129 0.88 -2.81 -9.76
C ALA A 129 1.15 -3.41 -11.14
N LYS A 130 0.43 -4.47 -11.55
CA LYS A 130 0.53 -5.04 -12.91
C LYS A 130 0.19 -4.01 -13.99
N LEU A 131 -0.88 -3.23 -13.79
CA LEU A 131 -1.28 -2.17 -14.72
C LEU A 131 -0.19 -1.07 -14.79
N LEU A 132 0.31 -0.64 -13.64
CA LEU A 132 1.32 0.42 -13.56
C LEU A 132 2.65 0.00 -14.18
N LEU A 133 3.05 -1.26 -14.04
CA LEU A 133 4.26 -1.81 -14.67
C LEU A 133 4.14 -1.82 -16.20
N ASP A 134 2.93 -2.06 -16.70
CA ASP A 134 2.64 -2.05 -18.13
C ASP A 134 2.73 -0.64 -18.73
N ARG A 135 1.98 0.29 -18.14
CA ARG A 135 1.71 1.63 -18.69
C ARG A 135 2.75 2.68 -18.31
N GLY A 136 3.41 2.48 -17.18
CA GLY A 136 4.35 3.44 -16.58
C GLY A 136 3.74 4.83 -16.30
N PRO A 137 4.51 5.76 -15.72
CA PRO A 137 4.04 7.10 -15.38
C PRO A 137 4.09 8.12 -16.54
N ARG A 138 4.43 7.69 -17.77
CA ARG A 138 4.77 8.61 -18.89
C ARG A 138 4.16 8.29 -20.25
N LYS A 139 3.70 7.06 -20.50
CA LYS A 139 3.39 6.66 -21.89
C LYS A 139 1.97 6.19 -22.14
N ASP A 140 1.30 5.52 -21.19
CA ASP A 140 0.03 4.87 -21.51
C ASP A 140 -1.07 5.05 -20.43
N LEU A 141 -0.92 6.00 -19.50
CA LEU A 141 -2.03 6.39 -18.61
C LEU A 141 -2.98 7.40 -19.29
N ASP A 142 -3.33 7.07 -20.52
CA ASP A 142 -4.21 7.64 -21.58
C ASP A 142 -4.43 9.17 -21.72
N ASP A 143 -4.01 10.02 -20.78
CA ASP A 143 -4.10 11.49 -20.88
C ASP A 143 -2.99 12.23 -20.10
N LEU A 144 -2.28 11.54 -19.21
CA LEU A 144 -1.18 12.13 -18.44
C LEU A 144 0.14 11.96 -19.19
N CYS A 145 0.54 12.97 -19.98
CA CYS A 145 1.82 12.95 -20.71
C CYS A 145 3.05 12.86 -19.78
N ARG A 146 2.90 13.27 -18.52
CA ARG A 146 3.93 13.22 -17.48
C ARG A 146 3.28 13.35 -16.11
N VAL A 147 3.48 12.37 -15.23
CA VAL A 147 3.12 12.51 -13.81
C VAL A 147 4.22 13.29 -13.09
N ASP A 148 3.83 14.25 -12.25
CA ASP A 148 4.73 14.98 -11.35
C ASP A 148 4.63 14.45 -9.91
N HIS A 149 3.44 14.00 -9.51
CA HIS A 149 3.14 13.56 -8.15
C HIS A 149 2.28 12.31 -8.14
N VAL A 150 2.79 11.26 -7.51
CA VAL A 150 2.07 10.04 -7.18
C VAL A 150 1.61 10.13 -5.73
N ILE A 151 0.32 9.96 -5.50
CA ILE A 151 -0.26 9.87 -4.15
C ILE A 151 -0.88 8.50 -4.02
N GLU A 152 -0.55 7.73 -2.98
CA GLU A 152 -1.25 6.47 -2.68
C GLU A 152 -2.04 6.61 -1.37
N LEU A 153 -3.36 6.46 -1.46
CA LEU A 153 -4.29 6.50 -0.33
C LEU A 153 -4.55 5.07 0.17
N GLY A 154 -4.37 4.84 1.47
CA GLY A 154 -4.45 3.50 2.05
C GLY A 154 -3.30 2.63 1.57
N CYS A 155 -2.07 3.16 1.67
CA CYS A 155 -0.94 2.60 0.95
C CYS A 155 -0.47 1.24 1.48
N GLY A 156 -0.64 0.91 2.77
CA GLY A 156 -0.22 -0.38 3.30
C GLY A 156 1.24 -0.73 2.95
N THR A 157 1.42 -1.86 2.25
CA THR A 157 2.73 -2.32 1.73
C THR A 157 3.27 -1.51 0.54
N ALA A 158 2.46 -0.61 -0.02
CA ALA A 158 2.76 0.36 -1.08
C ALA A 158 3.18 -0.26 -2.43
N ILE A 159 2.84 -1.52 -2.68
CA ILE A 159 3.22 -2.24 -3.90
C ILE A 159 2.95 -1.45 -5.20
N PRO A 160 1.80 -0.76 -5.38
CA PRO A 160 1.54 0.09 -6.54
C PRO A 160 2.53 1.25 -6.67
N ALA A 161 2.73 2.05 -5.61
CA ALA A 161 3.71 3.12 -5.64
C ALA A 161 5.15 2.61 -5.80
N LEU A 162 5.49 1.44 -5.26
CA LEU A 162 6.84 0.86 -5.38
C LEU A 162 7.23 0.53 -6.83
N VAL A 163 6.27 0.11 -7.67
CA VAL A 163 6.51 -0.03 -9.11
C VAL A 163 6.97 1.30 -9.72
N LEU A 164 6.26 2.38 -9.41
CA LEU A 164 6.57 3.71 -9.93
C LEU A 164 7.84 4.29 -9.31
N PHE A 165 8.09 4.03 -8.02
CA PHE A 165 9.29 4.45 -7.29
C PHE A 165 10.54 3.77 -7.86
N HIS A 166 10.49 2.45 -8.08
CA HIS A 166 11.56 1.70 -8.76
C HIS A 166 11.84 2.26 -10.16
N TYR A 167 10.79 2.53 -10.94
CA TYR A 167 10.93 3.15 -12.26
C TYR A 167 11.55 4.55 -12.16
N ALA A 168 11.14 5.35 -11.18
CA ALA A 168 11.66 6.69 -10.95
C ALA A 168 13.16 6.67 -10.60
N LEU A 169 13.58 5.74 -9.74
CA LEU A 169 14.98 5.52 -9.38
C LEU A 169 15.82 5.11 -10.60
N THR A 170 15.42 4.03 -11.27
CA THR A 170 16.20 3.45 -12.38
C THR A 170 16.27 4.35 -13.61
N GLN A 171 15.27 5.20 -13.82
CA GLN A 171 15.25 6.15 -14.94
C GLN A 171 15.67 7.57 -14.51
N SER A 172 15.97 7.80 -13.23
CA SER A 172 16.29 9.13 -12.67
C SER A 172 15.20 10.19 -12.94
N LEU A 173 13.93 9.82 -12.73
CA LEU A 173 12.80 10.69 -13.01
C LEU A 173 12.45 11.58 -11.82
N PRO A 174 12.21 12.87 -12.06
CA PRO A 174 11.55 13.72 -11.08
C PRO A 174 10.14 13.26 -10.78
N LEU A 175 9.91 12.79 -9.56
CA LEU A 175 8.60 12.37 -9.06
C LEU A 175 8.46 12.64 -7.56
N TYR A 176 7.38 13.32 -7.20
CA TYR A 176 6.94 13.42 -5.82
C TYR A 176 6.12 12.17 -5.49
N PHE A 177 6.37 11.54 -4.33
CA PHE A 177 5.52 10.52 -3.72
C PHE A 177 4.88 11.02 -2.42
N THR A 178 3.57 10.86 -2.27
CA THR A 178 2.89 10.96 -0.98
C THR A 178 2.19 9.65 -0.68
N LEU A 179 2.62 8.96 0.37
CA LEU A 179 2.02 7.70 0.78
C LEU A 179 1.26 7.92 2.08
N ALA A 180 -0.03 7.62 2.05
CA ALA A 180 -0.94 7.88 3.16
C ALA A 180 -1.59 6.59 3.65
N ASP A 181 -1.61 6.38 4.95
CA ASP A 181 -2.24 5.24 5.61
C ASP A 181 -2.97 5.70 6.88
N TYR A 182 -3.99 5.00 7.35
CA TYR A 182 -4.59 5.36 8.64
C TYR A 182 -3.58 5.17 9.79
N ASN A 183 -2.77 4.11 9.71
CA ASN A 183 -1.92 3.66 10.79
C ASN A 183 -0.48 4.20 10.64
N ALA A 184 -0.02 5.02 11.60
CA ALA A 184 1.38 5.46 11.63
C ALA A 184 2.37 4.29 11.77
N SER A 185 1.97 3.22 12.45
CA SER A 185 2.74 1.98 12.59
C SER A 185 2.97 1.29 11.24
N VAL A 186 1.99 1.27 10.34
CA VAL A 186 2.13 0.72 8.98
C VAL A 186 3.17 1.50 8.19
N LEU A 187 3.10 2.84 8.23
CA LEU A 187 4.09 3.69 7.55
C LEU A 187 5.52 3.43 8.06
N ARG A 188 5.68 3.32 9.39
CA ARG A 188 6.97 3.09 10.07
C ARG A 188 7.52 1.69 9.81
N LEU A 189 6.68 0.67 9.96
CA LEU A 189 7.11 -0.73 10.03
C LEU A 189 7.09 -1.41 8.66
N VAL A 190 6.34 -0.92 7.69
CA VAL A 190 6.15 -1.60 6.41
C VAL A 190 6.40 -0.67 5.22
N THR A 191 5.66 0.43 5.10
CA THR A 191 5.75 1.30 3.91
C THR A 191 7.16 1.86 3.70
N LEU A 192 7.76 2.45 4.75
CA LEU A 192 9.11 3.01 4.67
C LEU A 192 10.20 1.94 4.51
N PRO A 193 10.18 0.81 5.25
CA PRO A 193 11.04 -0.34 4.96
C PRO A 193 10.97 -0.84 3.52
N ASN A 194 9.78 -0.94 2.93
CA ASN A 194 9.63 -1.40 1.55
C ASN A 194 10.21 -0.40 0.53
N LEU A 195 10.08 0.91 0.78
CA LEU A 195 10.76 1.94 -0.01
C LEU A 195 12.29 1.79 0.08
N LEU A 196 12.83 1.57 1.28
CA LEU A 196 14.26 1.37 1.48
C LEU A 196 14.74 0.09 0.76
N LEU A 197 14.04 -1.03 0.92
CA LEU A 197 14.33 -2.29 0.25
C LEU A 197 14.32 -2.12 -1.28
N THR A 198 13.30 -1.44 -1.82
CA THR A 198 13.18 -1.17 -3.25
C THR A 198 14.28 -0.24 -3.76
N TRP A 199 14.70 0.74 -2.96
CA TRP A 199 15.87 1.56 -3.31
C TRP A 199 17.16 0.73 -3.31
N ALA A 200 17.38 -0.06 -2.28
CA ALA A 200 18.58 -0.87 -2.13
C ALA A 200 18.71 -1.93 -3.25
N SER A 201 17.60 -2.47 -3.75
CA SER A 201 17.60 -3.40 -4.89
C SER A 201 17.96 -2.75 -6.22
N THR A 202 17.91 -1.42 -6.33
CA THR A 202 18.38 -0.69 -7.52
C THR A 202 19.87 -0.38 -7.50
N LEU A 203 20.56 -0.63 -6.39
CA LEU A 203 21.99 -0.37 -6.27
C LEU A 203 22.82 -1.38 -7.08
N PRO A 204 23.96 -0.97 -7.66
CA PRO A 204 24.88 -1.89 -8.32
C PRO A 204 25.35 -3.02 -7.39
N ALA A 205 25.64 -4.18 -7.98
CA ALA A 205 26.13 -5.35 -7.24
C ALA A 205 27.45 -5.07 -6.50
N ASP A 206 28.30 -4.20 -7.05
CA ASP A 206 29.59 -3.76 -6.50
C ASP A 206 29.50 -2.43 -5.73
N SER A 207 28.29 -2.01 -5.34
CA SER A 207 28.09 -0.79 -4.56
C SER A 207 28.93 -0.81 -3.29
N PRO A 208 29.68 0.27 -2.98
CA PRO A 208 30.55 0.35 -1.81
C PRO A 208 29.78 0.41 -0.48
N LEU A 209 28.44 0.48 -0.54
CA LEU A 209 27.56 0.44 0.63
C LEU A 209 27.43 -0.96 1.23
N PHE A 210 27.87 -2.00 0.50
CA PHE A 210 27.86 -3.39 0.94
C PHE A 210 29.29 -3.89 1.19
N THR A 211 29.46 -4.74 2.20
CA THR A 211 30.75 -5.33 2.58
C THR A 211 30.65 -6.85 2.62
N PRO A 212 31.76 -7.60 2.73
CA PRO A 212 31.70 -9.05 2.93
C PRO A 212 30.89 -9.48 4.17
N GLU A 213 30.86 -8.65 5.22
CA GLU A 213 30.08 -8.89 6.44
C GLU A 213 28.60 -8.50 6.29
N THR A 214 28.31 -7.56 5.39
CA THR A 214 26.95 -7.07 5.08
C THR A 214 26.75 -7.05 3.56
N PRO A 215 26.66 -8.24 2.92
CA PRO A 215 26.65 -8.35 1.47
C PRO A 215 25.35 -7.80 0.87
N ASN A 216 25.40 -7.44 -0.42
CA ASN A 216 24.20 -7.06 -1.17
C ASN A 216 23.30 -8.30 -1.36
N PRO A 217 22.11 -8.37 -0.73
CA PRO A 217 21.27 -9.55 -0.80
C PRO A 217 20.55 -9.69 -2.14
N PHE A 218 20.50 -8.62 -2.95
CA PHE A 218 19.77 -8.58 -4.22
C PHE A 218 20.58 -9.10 -5.42
N VAL A 219 21.80 -9.58 -5.19
CA VAL A 219 22.64 -10.20 -6.24
C VAL A 219 22.33 -11.69 -6.39
N SER A 220 21.78 -12.32 -5.36
CA SER A 220 21.32 -13.72 -5.44
C SER A 220 19.97 -13.79 -6.16
N SER A 221 19.65 -14.96 -6.71
CA SER A 221 18.33 -15.24 -7.31
C SER A 221 17.31 -15.72 -6.28
N GLU A 222 17.55 -15.50 -4.98
CA GLU A 222 16.66 -15.96 -3.92
C GLU A 222 15.47 -15.01 -3.78
N SER A 223 14.28 -15.58 -3.54
CA SER A 223 13.05 -14.80 -3.34
C SER A 223 12.92 -14.27 -1.91
N HIS A 224 13.86 -14.56 -1.02
CA HIS A 224 13.90 -14.06 0.36
C HIS A 224 15.34 -13.67 0.71
N GLY A 225 15.51 -12.79 1.68
CA GLY A 225 16.83 -12.41 2.14
C GLY A 225 16.81 -11.49 3.35
N ASP A 226 17.99 -11.12 3.79
CA ASP A 226 18.22 -10.18 4.89
C ASP A 226 19.01 -8.97 4.39
N LEU A 227 18.48 -7.77 4.59
CA LEU A 227 19.19 -6.51 4.37
C LEU A 227 19.67 -5.95 5.70
N TYR A 228 20.98 -5.82 5.86
CA TYR A 228 21.59 -5.18 7.03
C TYR A 228 21.64 -3.65 6.86
N LEU A 229 21.01 -2.92 7.78
CA LEU A 229 20.89 -1.47 7.76
C LEU A 229 22.09 -0.79 8.42
N THR A 230 23.21 -0.75 7.69
CA THR A 230 24.40 -0.03 8.13
C THR A 230 24.14 1.50 8.16
N PRO A 231 24.82 2.26 9.04
CA PRO A 231 24.67 3.72 9.06
C PRO A 231 24.95 4.39 7.70
N SER A 232 25.90 3.85 6.93
CA SER A 232 26.21 4.33 5.57
C SER A 232 25.09 4.05 4.58
N LEU A 233 24.45 2.88 4.66
CA LEU A 233 23.32 2.52 3.79
C LEU A 233 22.12 3.44 4.07
N VAL A 234 21.77 3.63 5.35
CA VAL A 234 20.67 4.52 5.75
C VAL A 234 20.96 5.97 5.34
N ALA A 235 22.19 6.46 5.56
CA ALA A 235 22.58 7.80 5.16
C ALA A 235 22.50 8.00 3.63
N ALA A 236 22.91 7.00 2.84
CA ALA A 236 22.82 7.04 1.38
C ALA A 236 21.36 7.01 0.88
N PHE A 237 20.48 6.26 1.54
CA PHE A 237 19.04 6.30 1.24
C PHE A 237 18.46 7.69 1.53
N GLN A 238 18.79 8.28 2.69
CA GLN A 238 18.37 9.63 3.04
C GLN A 238 18.88 10.68 2.05
N ALA A 239 20.14 10.58 1.64
CA ALA A 239 20.72 11.44 0.62
C ALA A 239 19.99 11.27 -0.72
N THR A 240 19.64 10.04 -1.11
CA THR A 240 18.85 9.80 -2.32
C THR A 240 17.49 10.50 -2.25
N LEU A 241 16.78 10.43 -1.12
CA LEU A 241 15.50 11.13 -0.95
C LEU A 241 15.62 12.67 -0.88
N ALA A 242 16.82 13.21 -0.65
CA ALA A 242 17.06 14.66 -0.56
C ALA A 242 17.67 15.25 -1.84
N GLU A 243 18.50 14.48 -2.54
CA GLU A 243 19.32 14.93 -3.68
C GLU A 243 18.79 14.42 -5.02
N ALA A 244 18.15 13.25 -5.04
CA ALA A 244 17.52 12.75 -6.26
C ALA A 244 16.31 13.65 -6.58
N PRO A 245 15.78 13.61 -7.81
CA PRO A 245 14.57 14.34 -8.13
C PRO A 245 13.31 13.66 -7.52
N LEU A 246 13.49 12.88 -6.45
CA LEU A 246 12.46 12.18 -5.71
C LEU A 246 12.18 12.94 -4.42
N THR A 247 10.91 13.21 -4.15
CA THR A 247 10.48 13.80 -2.88
C THR A 247 9.46 12.87 -2.25
N LEU A 248 9.58 12.62 -0.94
CA LEU A 248 8.69 11.71 -0.21
C LEU A 248 8.00 12.45 0.94
N SER A 249 6.68 12.29 1.02
CA SER A 249 5.87 12.66 2.18
C SER A 249 5.07 11.46 2.67
N LEU A 250 5.07 11.24 3.97
CA LEU A 250 4.32 10.18 4.63
C LEU A 250 3.25 10.85 5.51
N VAL A 251 1.99 10.44 5.34
CA VAL A 251 0.84 11.01 6.07
C VAL A 251 0.09 9.88 6.77
N SER A 252 -0.03 9.93 8.09
CA SER A 252 -0.90 8.97 8.80
C SER A 252 -2.21 9.63 9.23
N GLY A 253 -3.23 8.82 9.50
CA GLY A 253 -4.46 9.23 10.18
C GLY A 253 -5.66 9.29 9.26
N SER A 254 -6.80 9.73 9.81
CA SER A 254 -8.06 9.79 9.09
C SER A 254 -8.01 10.77 7.92
N TRP A 255 -8.67 10.41 6.82
CA TRP A 255 -8.98 11.31 5.73
C TRP A 255 -10.02 12.39 6.11
N VAL A 256 -10.69 12.24 7.26
CA VAL A 256 -11.73 13.15 7.73
C VAL A 256 -11.21 13.95 8.93
N PRO A 257 -11.40 15.28 8.96
CA PRO A 257 -11.98 16.12 7.91
C PRO A 257 -11.09 16.27 6.68
N VAL A 258 -11.69 16.28 5.49
CA VAL A 258 -10.98 16.26 4.20
C VAL A 258 -10.04 17.44 4.04
N GLU A 259 -10.44 18.63 4.47
CA GLU A 259 -9.62 19.85 4.39
C GLU A 259 -8.31 19.70 5.17
N SER A 260 -8.37 19.06 6.33
CA SER A 260 -7.19 18.84 7.17
C SER A 260 -6.24 17.82 6.53
N PHE A 261 -6.78 16.79 5.88
CA PHE A 261 -5.98 15.79 5.19
C PHE A 261 -5.32 16.34 3.91
N VAL A 262 -6.10 16.97 3.01
CA VAL A 262 -5.57 17.43 1.71
C VAL A 262 -4.55 18.54 1.87
N ASP A 263 -4.62 19.34 2.94
CA ASP A 263 -3.63 20.40 3.22
C ASP A 263 -2.26 19.86 3.63
N LEU A 264 -2.19 18.63 4.14
CA LEU A 264 -0.93 17.93 4.39
C LEU A 264 -0.31 17.38 3.12
N VAL A 265 -1.09 17.27 2.03
CA VAL A 265 -0.62 16.75 0.75
C VAL A 265 -0.10 17.92 -0.13
N PRO A 266 1.21 17.93 -0.43
CA PRO A 266 1.81 18.94 -1.30
C PRO A 266 1.10 18.98 -2.65
N SER A 267 0.77 20.18 -3.13
CA SER A 267 0.09 20.32 -4.41
C SER A 267 0.30 21.72 -4.97
N ALA A 268 0.28 21.83 -6.29
CA ALA A 268 0.22 23.10 -6.99
C ALA A 268 -0.65 22.95 -8.24
N PRO A 269 -1.37 23.99 -8.69
CA PRO A 269 -2.33 23.88 -9.79
C PRO A 269 -1.76 23.35 -11.12
N HIS A 270 -0.45 23.48 -11.33
CA HIS A 270 0.26 23.05 -12.54
C HIS A 270 0.84 21.64 -12.45
N MET A 271 0.77 20.99 -11.29
CA MET A 271 1.25 19.62 -11.11
C MET A 271 0.27 18.65 -11.77
N ASN A 272 0.83 17.62 -12.40
CA ASN A 272 0.08 16.47 -12.89
C ASN A 272 0.08 15.40 -11.80
N THR A 273 -1.09 15.12 -11.22
CA THR A 273 -1.22 14.23 -10.06
C THR A 273 -1.88 12.91 -10.45
N LEU A 274 -1.25 11.81 -10.04
CA LEU A 274 -1.79 10.46 -10.10
C LEU A 274 -2.12 9.99 -8.68
N VAL A 275 -3.39 9.78 -8.40
CA VAL A 275 -3.85 9.16 -7.14
C VAL A 275 -3.98 7.65 -7.36
N LEU A 276 -3.47 6.86 -6.45
CA LEU A 276 -3.55 5.40 -6.43
C LEU A 276 -4.30 4.99 -5.17
N ALA A 277 -5.09 3.92 -5.28
CA ALA A 277 -5.71 3.29 -4.13
C ALA A 277 -6.04 1.84 -4.46
N SER A 278 -5.95 0.96 -3.46
CA SER A 278 -6.42 -0.42 -3.57
C SER A 278 -7.21 -0.80 -2.33
N GLU A 279 -8.41 -1.34 -2.53
CA GLU A 279 -9.30 -1.84 -1.47
C GLU A 279 -9.69 -0.78 -0.42
N THR A 280 -9.90 0.46 -0.84
CA THR A 280 -10.27 1.58 0.05
C THR A 280 -11.77 1.84 0.16
N ILE A 281 -12.60 1.06 -0.55
CA ILE A 281 -14.06 1.26 -0.68
C ILE A 281 -14.91 0.13 -0.05
N TYR A 282 -14.33 -0.59 0.92
CA TYR A 282 -14.91 -1.81 1.49
C TYR A 282 -16.15 -1.57 2.36
N SER A 283 -16.28 -0.41 3.00
CA SER A 283 -17.45 -0.06 3.83
C SER A 283 -18.03 1.30 3.42
N PRO A 284 -19.32 1.58 3.67
CA PRO A 284 -19.92 2.87 3.34
C PRO A 284 -19.21 4.08 3.95
N ALA A 285 -18.74 3.97 5.20
CA ALA A 285 -18.02 5.03 5.88
C ALA A 285 -16.64 5.29 5.24
N ALA A 286 -15.86 4.22 5.01
CA ALA A 286 -14.56 4.31 4.34
C ALA A 286 -14.71 4.85 2.91
N LEU A 287 -15.75 4.42 2.20
CA LEU A 287 -16.05 4.82 0.83
C LEU A 287 -16.34 6.32 0.72
N SER A 288 -17.18 6.90 1.60
CA SER A 288 -17.46 8.33 1.55
C SER A 288 -16.23 9.17 1.91
N ALA A 289 -15.50 8.78 2.96
CA ALA A 289 -14.24 9.42 3.35
C ALA A 289 -13.17 9.36 2.23
N PHE A 290 -13.07 8.21 1.57
CA PHE A 290 -12.18 8.03 0.41
C PHE A 290 -12.60 8.90 -0.77
N ALA A 291 -13.90 8.95 -1.09
CA ALA A 291 -14.41 9.78 -2.18
C ALA A 291 -14.13 11.27 -1.92
N ASP A 292 -14.30 11.74 -0.69
CA ASP A 292 -13.93 13.10 -0.29
C ASP A 292 -12.45 13.37 -0.47
N ALA A 293 -11.56 12.51 0.06
CA ALA A 293 -10.12 12.69 -0.07
C ALA A 293 -9.64 12.62 -1.52
N CYS A 294 -10.07 11.60 -2.27
CA CYS A 294 -9.69 11.40 -3.66
C CYS A 294 -10.10 12.61 -4.51
N VAL A 295 -11.38 13.00 -4.47
CA VAL A 295 -11.87 14.15 -5.23
C VAL A 295 -11.26 15.47 -4.73
N GLY A 296 -11.09 15.62 -3.41
CA GLY A 296 -10.45 16.78 -2.80
C GLY A 296 -9.01 16.99 -3.30
N LEU A 297 -8.25 15.92 -3.48
CA LEU A 297 -6.91 15.96 -4.07
C LEU A 297 -6.95 16.32 -5.56
N LEU A 298 -7.84 15.68 -6.33
CA LEU A 298 -7.97 15.92 -7.78
C LEU A 298 -8.38 17.37 -8.09
N ARG A 299 -9.22 17.99 -7.26
CA ARG A 299 -9.63 19.41 -7.41
C ARG A 299 -8.50 20.42 -7.22
N ARG A 300 -7.39 20.05 -6.57
CA ARG A 300 -6.25 20.96 -6.31
C ARG A 300 -5.36 21.15 -7.54
N VAL A 301 -5.53 20.32 -8.57
CA VAL A 301 -4.70 20.33 -9.78
C VAL A 301 -5.53 20.47 -11.04
N ARG A 302 -4.89 20.96 -12.11
CA ARG A 302 -5.53 21.04 -13.43
C ARG A 302 -5.62 19.68 -14.12
N MET A 303 -4.61 18.83 -13.95
CA MET A 303 -4.53 17.50 -14.56
C MET A 303 -4.33 16.46 -13.45
N GLY A 304 -5.44 15.91 -12.99
CA GLY A 304 -5.47 14.86 -11.99
C GLY A 304 -6.20 13.64 -12.51
N LYS A 305 -5.72 12.46 -12.15
CA LYS A 305 -6.39 11.18 -12.41
C LYS A 305 -6.21 10.27 -11.20
N ALA A 306 -7.23 9.52 -10.83
CA ALA A 306 -7.06 8.42 -9.87
C ALA A 306 -7.23 7.07 -10.56
N ILE A 307 -6.43 6.09 -10.16
CA ILE A 307 -6.63 4.68 -10.51
C ILE A 307 -6.86 3.91 -9.23
N VAL A 308 -8.03 3.28 -9.13
CA VAL A 308 -8.50 2.57 -7.93
C VAL A 308 -8.72 1.11 -8.28
N ALA A 309 -8.06 0.21 -7.56
CA ALA A 309 -8.31 -1.23 -7.65
C ALA A 309 -9.23 -1.67 -6.52
N ALA A 310 -10.31 -2.38 -6.84
CA ALA A 310 -11.29 -2.78 -5.82
C ALA A 310 -12.00 -4.08 -6.20
N LYS A 311 -12.53 -4.75 -5.17
CA LYS A 311 -13.57 -5.78 -5.35
C LYS A 311 -14.86 -5.09 -5.78
N ARG A 312 -15.62 -5.71 -6.70
CA ARG A 312 -16.87 -5.13 -7.20
C ARG A 312 -17.92 -5.00 -6.09
N VAL A 313 -17.94 -5.95 -5.18
CA VAL A 313 -18.87 -6.04 -4.04
C VAL A 313 -18.11 -6.53 -2.82
N TYR A 314 -18.29 -5.90 -1.66
CA TYR A 314 -17.73 -6.37 -0.39
C TYR A 314 -18.85 -6.95 0.48
N PHE A 315 -18.93 -8.29 0.55
CA PHE A 315 -19.94 -8.97 1.35
C PHE A 315 -19.73 -8.72 2.85
N GLY A 316 -20.82 -8.56 3.61
CA GLY A 316 -20.78 -8.36 5.06
C GLY A 316 -20.56 -6.92 5.52
N VAL A 317 -19.80 -6.12 4.77
CA VAL A 317 -19.47 -4.70 5.09
C VAL A 317 -20.19 -3.67 4.23
N GLY A 318 -20.74 -4.07 3.08
CA GLY A 318 -21.71 -3.30 2.29
C GLY A 318 -21.13 -2.25 1.33
N GLY A 319 -19.80 -2.13 1.24
CA GLY A 319 -19.15 -1.31 0.21
C GLY A 319 -19.14 -1.97 -1.17
N GLY A 320 -18.79 -1.19 -2.19
CA GLY A 320 -18.74 -1.67 -3.56
C GLY A 320 -18.62 -0.56 -4.60
N VAL A 321 -18.42 -0.98 -5.84
CA VAL A 321 -18.09 -0.09 -6.96
C VAL A 321 -19.26 0.82 -7.36
N ASP A 322 -20.48 0.32 -7.33
CA ASP A 322 -21.66 1.10 -7.72
C ASP A 322 -21.91 2.25 -6.73
N ALA A 323 -21.81 1.98 -5.43
CA ALA A 323 -21.88 3.02 -4.40
C ALA A 323 -20.74 4.04 -4.53
N PHE A 324 -19.54 3.59 -4.92
CA PHE A 324 -18.42 4.50 -5.15
C PHE A 324 -18.65 5.41 -6.37
N LYS A 325 -19.24 4.90 -7.45
CA LYS A 325 -19.64 5.70 -8.61
C LYS A 325 -20.65 6.79 -8.22
N GLU A 326 -21.61 6.46 -7.36
CA GLU A 326 -22.61 7.42 -6.86
C GLU A 326 -21.98 8.51 -5.98
N GLU A 327 -21.11 8.12 -5.05
CA GLU A 327 -20.45 9.06 -4.13
C GLU A 327 -19.45 9.98 -4.83
N ALA A 328 -18.76 9.49 -5.86
CA ALA A 328 -17.90 10.31 -6.72
C ALA A 328 -18.73 11.28 -7.59
N ALA A 329 -19.84 10.81 -8.18
CA ALA A 329 -20.74 11.65 -8.98
C ALA A 329 -21.36 12.78 -8.14
N ALA A 330 -21.70 12.51 -6.88
CA ALA A 330 -22.15 13.53 -5.93
C ALA A 330 -21.10 14.61 -5.63
N ARG A 331 -19.85 14.39 -6.04
CA ARG A 331 -18.70 15.29 -5.89
C ARG A 331 -18.16 15.79 -7.24
N ASP A 332 -18.97 15.76 -8.29
CA ASP A 332 -18.60 16.21 -9.64
C ASP A 332 -17.41 15.45 -10.25
N ALA A 333 -17.28 14.15 -9.92
CA ALA A 333 -16.29 13.26 -10.52
C ALA A 333 -16.95 12.10 -11.25
N VAL A 334 -16.32 11.64 -12.33
CA VAL A 334 -16.71 10.43 -13.07
C VAL A 334 -15.81 9.29 -12.66
N VAL A 335 -16.41 8.13 -12.44
CA VAL A 335 -15.71 6.87 -12.22
C VAL A 335 -16.08 5.90 -13.35
N ALA A 336 -15.09 5.47 -14.11
CA ALA A 336 -15.24 4.51 -15.20
C ALA A 336 -14.40 3.25 -14.94
N ASP A 337 -14.84 2.11 -15.47
CA ASP A 337 -14.00 0.92 -15.48
C ASP A 337 -12.82 1.14 -16.45
N VAL A 338 -11.60 0.75 -16.05
CA VAL A 338 -10.43 0.77 -16.94
C VAL A 338 -10.60 -0.36 -17.95
N GLU A 339 -11.09 -0.02 -19.15
CA GLU A 339 -11.23 -0.96 -20.24
C GLU A 339 -9.87 -1.40 -20.79
N ASN A 340 -9.80 -2.62 -21.32
CA ASN A 340 -8.61 -3.18 -21.98
C ASN A 340 -7.33 -3.10 -21.13
N SER A 341 -7.45 -3.22 -19.80
CA SER A 341 -6.29 -3.25 -18.90
C SER A 341 -5.36 -4.43 -19.19
N GLY A 342 -5.90 -5.53 -19.72
CA GLY A 342 -5.16 -6.79 -19.91
C GLY A 342 -4.80 -7.50 -18.60
N VAL A 343 -5.13 -6.91 -17.44
CA VAL A 343 -4.86 -7.48 -16.12
C VAL A 343 -5.88 -8.58 -15.83
N GLU A 344 -5.39 -9.79 -15.58
CA GLU A 344 -6.24 -10.91 -15.13
C GLU A 344 -6.63 -10.73 -13.66
N MET A 345 -7.84 -10.21 -13.44
CA MET A 345 -8.37 -9.86 -12.11
C MET A 345 -9.08 -11.05 -11.41
N GLY A 346 -8.60 -12.28 -11.64
CA GLY A 346 -9.18 -13.52 -11.10
C GLY A 346 -10.46 -13.98 -11.82
N GLN A 347 -10.62 -15.31 -11.98
CA GLN A 347 -11.86 -15.94 -12.47
C GLN A 347 -12.65 -16.65 -11.35
N GLY A 348 -12.06 -16.84 -10.17
CA GLY A 348 -12.69 -17.41 -8.97
C GLY A 348 -12.88 -16.35 -7.88
N GLY A 349 -13.89 -16.53 -7.03
CA GLY A 349 -14.22 -15.60 -5.94
C GLY A 349 -14.95 -14.32 -6.39
N VAL A 350 -14.85 -13.27 -5.57
CA VAL A 350 -15.47 -11.97 -5.83
C VAL A 350 -14.76 -11.28 -6.99
N ARG A 351 -15.51 -10.84 -8.00
CA ARG A 351 -14.95 -10.13 -9.16
C ARG A 351 -14.27 -8.84 -8.72
N ARG A 352 -13.03 -8.62 -9.18
CA ARG A 352 -12.30 -7.36 -8.99
C ARG A 352 -12.31 -6.50 -10.24
N CYS A 353 -11.94 -5.24 -10.10
CA CYS A 353 -11.87 -4.29 -11.19
C CYS A 353 -10.84 -3.19 -10.92
N LEU A 354 -10.44 -2.52 -12.00
CA LEU A 354 -9.66 -1.29 -11.98
C LEU A 354 -10.58 -0.17 -12.44
N LEU A 355 -10.58 0.93 -11.71
CA LEU A 355 -11.42 2.09 -11.94
C LEU A 355 -10.54 3.30 -12.19
N GLU A 356 -10.97 4.14 -13.12
CA GLU A 356 -10.40 5.46 -13.34
C GLU A 356 -11.35 6.52 -12.80
N VAL A 357 -10.81 7.49 -12.07
CA VAL A 357 -11.54 8.65 -11.54
C VAL A 357 -10.99 9.93 -12.15
N GLN A 358 -11.88 10.77 -12.68
CA GLN A 358 -11.55 12.09 -13.22
C GLN A 358 -12.59 13.12 -12.77
N MET A 359 -12.17 14.40 -12.69
CA MET A 359 -13.10 15.52 -12.50
C MET A 359 -13.93 15.76 -13.77
N MET A 360 -15.20 16.14 -13.61
CA MET A 360 -16.09 16.53 -14.73
C MET A 360 -15.75 17.89 -15.35
#